data_AF-A0A4X2K8L0-F1
#
_entry.id   AF-A0A4X2K8L0-F1
#
_cell.length_a   1.000
_cell.length_b   1.000
_cell.length_c   1.000
_cell.angle_alpha   90.00
_cell.angle_beta   90.00
_cell.angle_gamma   90.00
#
_symmetry.space_group_name_H-M   'P 1'
#
loop_
_entity.id
_entity.type
_entity.pdbx_description
1 polymer ?
#
loop_
_entity_poly.entity_id
_entity_poly.type
_entity_poly.pdbx_seq_one_letter_code
_entity_poly.pdbx_strand_id
1 'polypeptide(L)'
;MIKTFYSYDFFSSLSLRQDKEKNQEIHLSPIPLQATQSDAKTVNSMVQPEHTPKVVNVIVDPQGRCTPEIKPAISASPSPFKMKPIGLQERRGSNVSLTLDMSGLGTIEPFVAVPTPREKVAMEYLQSASRVLTRSQLRDTMTSSHLLQTEFMEIPMNFVDPKEIDIPRHGTKNRYKTILPNPLSRVCLKPKNPADSLSTYINANYIRGYSGEEKAFIATQGPMINTVNDFWHMVWQEDSPVIVMITKLKEKNEKCVLYWPEKRGIYGKVEVLVLGVKECDNYTVRNLTLKQGSHTQHVKHYWYTSWPDHKTPDSAQPLLQLMLDVEEDRIASSGRGPIIVHCSAGIGRTGCFIATSIGCRQLKEEGVVDALSIVCQLRVDRGGMVQTSEQYEFVHHALSLYESRLSAEAVQ
;
A
#
# COMPACT_ATOMS: atom_id res chain seq x y z
N MET A 1 48.34 -24.60 -14.15
CA MET A 1 47.86 -25.36 -12.98
C MET A 1 48.19 -24.51 -11.74
N ILE A 2 47.19 -24.19 -10.90
CA ILE A 2 47.27 -23.47 -9.60
C ILE A 2 47.48 -21.93 -9.76
N LYS A 3 46.48 -21.04 -9.69
CA LYS A 3 45.61 -20.55 -8.57
C LYS A 3 46.39 -20.07 -7.33
N THR A 4 46.47 -18.74 -7.16
CA THR A 4 46.60 -18.13 -5.83
C THR A 4 45.73 -16.87 -5.77
N PHE A 5 44.80 -16.89 -4.82
CA PHE A 5 43.88 -15.82 -4.43
C PHE A 5 44.62 -14.74 -3.64
N TYR A 6 44.30 -13.46 -3.87
CA TYR A 6 44.52 -12.40 -2.88
C TYR A 6 43.23 -12.19 -2.10
N SER A 7 43.28 -12.59 -0.83
CA SER A 7 42.36 -12.20 0.23
C SER A 7 42.88 -10.89 0.85
N TYR A 8 42.03 -9.89 0.98
CA TYR A 8 42.31 -8.69 1.77
C TYR A 8 41.47 -8.75 3.05
N ASP A 9 42.12 -9.12 4.15
CA ASP A 9 41.67 -8.91 5.53
C ASP A 9 41.91 -7.43 5.88
N PHE A 10 40.87 -6.73 6.33
CA PHE A 10 41.00 -5.39 6.91
C PHE A 10 40.97 -5.49 8.44
N PHE A 11 42.11 -5.20 9.06
CA PHE A 11 42.29 -5.14 10.51
C PHE A 11 41.51 -3.96 11.10
N SER A 12 40.79 -4.25 12.20
CA SER A 12 40.20 -3.24 13.08
C SER A 12 41.24 -2.72 14.08
N SER A 13 41.35 -1.40 14.20
CA SER A 13 42.10 -0.75 15.29
C SER A 13 41.10 -0.16 16.29
N LEU A 14 40.77 -0.92 17.34
CA LEU A 14 40.03 -0.43 18.50
C LEU A 14 41.00 0.22 19.49
N SER A 15 40.89 1.52 19.70
CA SER A 15 41.53 2.23 20.82
C SER A 15 40.60 2.15 22.05
N LEU A 16 41.06 1.45 23.09
CA LEU A 16 40.47 1.44 24.42
C LEU A 16 40.47 2.85 25.03
N ARG A 17 39.30 3.34 25.44
CA ARG A 17 39.17 4.35 26.49
C ARG A 17 38.17 3.84 27.53
N GLN A 18 38.69 3.60 28.73
CA GLN A 18 37.93 3.43 29.96
C GLN A 18 37.22 4.73 30.30
N ASP A 19 35.93 4.68 30.61
CA ASP A 19 35.28 5.73 31.39
C ASP A 19 34.40 5.17 32.50
N LYS A 20 34.53 5.84 33.64
CA LYS A 20 34.12 5.43 34.99
C LYS A 20 32.62 5.50 35.20
N GLU A 21 32.10 4.49 35.89
CA GLU A 21 30.77 4.50 36.52
C GLU A 21 30.64 5.66 37.51
N LYS A 22 29.57 6.45 37.37
CA LYS A 22 29.03 7.31 38.44
C LYS A 22 27.56 6.97 38.62
N ASN A 23 27.26 6.29 39.72
CA ASN A 23 25.91 6.17 40.26
C ASN A 23 25.40 7.56 40.65
N GLN A 24 24.26 7.97 40.09
CA GLN A 24 23.44 9.05 40.63
C GLN A 24 22.04 8.50 40.91
N GLU A 25 21.70 8.46 42.20
CA GLU A 25 20.37 8.15 42.72
C GLU A 25 19.37 9.24 42.29
N ILE A 26 18.24 8.82 41.74
CA ILE A 26 17.14 9.72 41.35
C ILE A 26 16.15 9.76 42.51
N HIS A 27 16.15 10.85 43.27
CA HIS A 27 15.18 11.11 44.33
C HIS A 27 13.94 11.79 43.74
N LEU A 28 12.82 11.07 43.64
CA LEU A 28 11.52 11.62 43.22
C LEU A 28 10.82 12.27 44.42
N SER A 29 10.60 13.58 44.38
CA SER A 29 9.71 14.30 45.30
C SER A 29 8.33 14.55 44.65
N PRO A 30 7.23 14.44 45.42
CA PRO A 30 5.87 14.57 44.87
C PRO A 30 5.46 16.03 44.68
N ILE A 31 4.78 16.31 43.56
CA ILE A 31 4.22 17.63 43.23
C ILE A 31 2.90 17.83 43.99
N PRO A 32 2.68 18.97 44.69
CA PRO A 32 1.41 19.27 45.35
C PRO A 32 0.37 19.80 44.37
N LEU A 33 -0.87 19.32 44.53
CA LEU A 33 -2.10 19.89 43.96
C LEU A 33 -2.41 21.23 44.64
N GLN A 34 -2.66 22.28 43.85
CA GLN A 34 -3.36 23.48 44.31
C GLN A 34 -4.51 23.81 43.37
N ALA A 35 -5.69 23.90 43.98
CA ALA A 35 -6.91 24.44 43.42
C ALA A 35 -6.89 25.97 43.53
N THR A 36 -7.41 26.66 42.51
CA THR A 36 -7.91 28.03 42.68
C THR A 36 -9.13 28.29 41.81
N GLN A 37 -9.99 29.12 42.39
CA GLN A 37 -11.39 29.36 42.07
C GLN A 37 -11.59 30.32 40.90
N SER A 38 -12.81 30.22 40.38
CA SER A 38 -13.53 31.11 39.49
C SER A 38 -13.69 32.54 40.02
N ASP A 39 -13.62 33.52 39.11
CA ASP A 39 -14.39 34.76 39.21
C ASP A 39 -14.97 35.13 37.84
N ALA A 40 -16.26 35.48 37.86
CA ALA A 40 -17.10 35.80 36.71
C ALA A 40 -17.38 37.31 36.63
N LYS A 41 -17.69 37.81 35.43
CA LYS A 41 -18.61 38.95 35.16
C LYS A 41 -18.91 39.04 33.65
N THR A 42 -20.15 38.67 33.25
CA THR A 42 -21.25 39.51 32.68
C THR A 42 -21.03 40.00 31.24
N VAL A 43 -21.97 40.05 30.29
CA VAL A 43 -23.44 39.85 30.21
C VAL A 43 -23.81 39.80 28.71
N ASN A 44 -24.70 38.90 28.29
CA ASN A 44 -25.94 39.21 27.54
C ASN A 44 -26.71 37.93 27.17
N SER A 45 -27.91 37.85 27.73
CA SER A 45 -28.93 36.82 27.56
C SER A 45 -30.21 37.51 27.10
N MET A 46 -30.98 36.88 26.23
CA MET A 46 -32.44 37.06 26.17
C MET A 46 -33.12 35.69 26.08
N VAL A 47 -33.97 35.45 27.08
CA VAL A 47 -34.78 34.27 27.46
C VAL A 47 -36.15 34.36 26.74
N GLN A 48 -36.64 33.32 26.05
CA GLN A 48 -37.71 32.34 26.41
C GLN A 48 -39.00 32.91 27.06
N PRO A 49 -40.15 32.21 26.91
CA PRO A 49 -40.63 31.47 28.09
C PRO A 49 -41.25 30.09 27.80
N GLU A 50 -41.28 29.32 28.91
CA GLU A 50 -41.59 27.91 29.13
C GLU A 50 -43.04 27.45 28.91
N HIS A 51 -43.28 26.12 28.96
CA HIS A 51 -44.17 25.51 29.98
C HIS A 51 -44.02 23.96 30.08
N THR A 52 -43.48 23.54 31.23
CA THR A 52 -43.73 22.37 32.12
C THR A 52 -44.00 20.91 31.64
N PRO A 53 -43.58 19.90 32.43
CA PRO A 53 -43.50 18.48 32.04
C PRO A 53 -44.69 17.62 32.51
N LYS A 54 -44.93 16.49 31.84
CA LYS A 54 -45.76 15.38 32.36
C LYS A 54 -45.04 14.05 32.27
N VAL A 55 -44.89 13.42 33.43
CA VAL A 55 -44.53 12.01 33.62
C VAL A 55 -45.78 11.16 33.40
N VAL A 56 -45.67 10.06 32.65
CA VAL A 56 -46.58 8.92 32.76
C VAL A 56 -45.75 7.63 32.74
N ASN A 57 -45.89 6.85 33.81
CA ASN A 57 -45.31 5.52 33.95
C ASN A 57 -46.24 4.44 33.35
N VAL A 58 -45.68 3.23 33.33
CA VAL A 58 -46.29 1.88 33.38
C VAL A 58 -46.83 1.32 32.03
N ILE A 59 -46.75 0.04 31.62
CA ILE A 59 -46.43 -1.31 32.16
C ILE A 59 -45.82 -2.14 30.99
N VAL A 60 -44.94 -3.11 31.30
CA VAL A 60 -44.53 -4.21 30.40
C VAL A 60 -45.35 -5.45 30.74
N ASP A 61 -45.80 -6.23 29.75
CA ASP A 61 -46.05 -7.67 29.90
C ASP A 61 -45.86 -8.40 28.54
N PRO A 62 -45.62 -9.73 28.50
CA PRO A 62 -44.76 -10.38 27.51
C PRO A 62 -45.62 -11.20 26.53
N GLN A 63 -44.99 -12.04 25.71
CA GLN A 63 -45.60 -13.05 24.82
C GLN A 63 -45.81 -12.64 23.35
N GLY A 64 -44.73 -12.84 22.59
CA GLY A 64 -44.67 -13.46 21.26
C GLY A 64 -45.89 -13.56 20.32
N ARG A 65 -45.67 -12.99 19.12
CA ARG A 65 -46.20 -13.35 17.77
C ARG A 65 -47.70 -13.16 17.49
N CYS A 66 -48.03 -12.32 16.50
CA CYS A 66 -48.29 -12.72 15.10
C CYS A 66 -48.60 -11.48 14.21
N THR A 67 -48.09 -11.47 12.98
CA THR A 67 -48.52 -10.62 11.86
C THR A 67 -49.77 -11.24 11.19
N PRO A 68 -50.70 -10.46 10.59
CA PRO A 68 -50.58 -10.16 9.15
C PRO A 68 -51.17 -8.82 8.64
N GLU A 69 -50.59 -8.41 7.51
CA GLU A 69 -51.18 -7.76 6.33
C GLU A 69 -51.73 -6.33 6.28
N ILE A 70 -51.52 -5.77 5.09
CA ILE A 70 -51.50 -4.39 4.61
C ILE A 70 -52.88 -3.96 4.09
N LYS A 71 -53.28 -2.70 4.30
CA LYS A 71 -53.73 -1.79 3.21
C LYS A 71 -53.86 -0.33 3.66
N PRO A 72 -53.55 0.64 2.76
CA PRO A 72 -53.35 2.04 3.10
C PRO A 72 -54.66 2.83 3.10
N ALA A 73 -54.81 3.75 4.06
CA ALA A 73 -55.90 4.72 4.10
C ALA A 73 -55.51 5.98 3.30
N ILE A 74 -56.31 6.27 2.27
CA ILE A 74 -56.33 7.52 1.52
C ILE A 74 -57.33 8.45 2.21
N SER A 75 -56.92 9.67 2.56
CA SER A 75 -57.86 10.77 2.81
C SER A 75 -57.32 12.06 2.19
N ALA A 76 -57.95 12.47 1.09
CA ALA A 76 -57.77 13.75 0.42
C ALA A 76 -58.92 14.70 0.79
N SER A 77 -58.63 16.01 0.78
CA SER A 77 -59.61 17.10 0.78
C SER A 77 -58.97 18.35 0.10
N PRO A 78 -59.74 19.30 -0.47
CA PRO A 78 -59.78 19.51 -1.93
C PRO A 78 -59.57 20.96 -2.40
N SER A 79 -59.29 21.19 -3.71
CA SER A 79 -59.63 22.43 -4.45
C SER A 79 -59.31 22.33 -5.97
N PRO A 80 -59.80 23.20 -6.88
CA PRO A 80 -61.01 22.91 -7.67
C PRO A 80 -60.85 23.27 -9.16
N PHE A 81 -60.82 22.32 -10.09
CA PHE A 81 -61.08 22.61 -11.50
C PHE A 81 -61.80 21.45 -12.18
N LYS A 82 -63.02 21.71 -12.68
CA LYS A 82 -63.81 20.80 -13.52
C LYS A 82 -63.73 21.29 -14.97
N MET A 83 -63.28 20.42 -15.89
CA MET A 83 -63.65 20.49 -17.31
C MET A 83 -64.03 19.09 -17.81
N LYS A 84 -64.99 19.05 -18.74
CA LYS A 84 -65.83 17.91 -19.17
C LYS A 84 -65.07 16.85 -19.98
N PRO A 85 -65.56 15.59 -20.03
CA PRO A 85 -64.90 14.49 -20.73
C PRO A 85 -65.19 14.52 -22.24
N ILE A 86 -64.17 14.32 -23.06
CA ILE A 86 -64.28 14.05 -24.50
C ILE A 86 -63.91 12.58 -24.72
N GLY A 87 -64.74 11.91 -25.53
CA GLY A 87 -64.84 10.47 -25.65
C GLY A 87 -63.65 9.73 -26.26
N LEU A 88 -63.74 8.41 -26.09
CA LEU A 88 -62.88 7.35 -26.60
C LEU A 88 -62.41 7.57 -28.05
N GLN A 89 -61.10 7.45 -28.25
CA GLN A 89 -60.55 6.96 -29.50
C GLN A 89 -59.62 5.78 -29.19
N GLU A 90 -60.10 4.58 -29.50
CA GLU A 90 -59.34 3.33 -29.45
C GLU A 90 -58.10 3.47 -30.34
N ARG A 91 -56.91 3.54 -29.73
CA ARG A 91 -55.67 3.20 -30.41
C ARG A 91 -55.32 1.77 -30.06
N ARG A 92 -55.46 0.91 -31.07
CA ARG A 92 -55.02 -0.49 -31.12
C ARG A 92 -53.62 -0.62 -30.49
N GLY A 93 -53.55 -1.08 -29.25
CA GLY A 93 -52.31 -1.50 -28.60
C GLY A 93 -51.92 -2.87 -29.14
N SER A 94 -50.73 -2.97 -29.72
CA SER A 94 -50.12 -4.25 -30.09
C SER A 94 -49.78 -5.01 -28.80
N ASN A 95 -50.58 -6.01 -28.43
CA ASN A 95 -50.30 -6.91 -27.31
C ASN A 95 -49.24 -7.97 -27.69
N VAL A 96 -48.09 -7.54 -28.20
CA VAL A 96 -46.94 -8.44 -28.35
C VAL A 96 -46.22 -8.51 -27.01
N SER A 97 -46.62 -9.47 -26.19
CA SER A 97 -45.82 -9.89 -25.04
C SER A 97 -44.55 -10.53 -25.58
N LEU A 98 -43.41 -9.83 -25.49
CA LEU A 98 -42.11 -10.41 -25.81
C LEU A 98 -41.67 -11.31 -24.64
N THR A 99 -42.09 -12.57 -24.68
CA THR A 99 -41.47 -13.62 -23.86
C THR A 99 -40.12 -13.97 -24.48
N LEU A 100 -39.04 -13.53 -23.83
CA LEU A 100 -37.68 -13.97 -24.12
C LEU A 100 -37.52 -15.40 -23.63
N ASP A 101 -37.34 -16.32 -24.58
CA ASP A 101 -36.99 -17.71 -24.32
C ASP A 101 -35.52 -17.78 -23.86
N MET A 102 -35.33 -18.09 -22.58
CA MET A 102 -34.01 -18.21 -21.95
C MET A 102 -33.44 -19.64 -22.05
N SER A 103 -34.10 -20.56 -22.76
CA SER A 103 -33.69 -21.97 -22.84
C SER A 103 -32.47 -22.23 -23.75
N GLY A 104 -31.95 -21.20 -24.43
CA GLY A 104 -30.81 -21.29 -25.34
C GLY A 104 -29.48 -20.72 -24.81
N LEU A 105 -29.38 -20.26 -23.56
CA LEU A 105 -28.12 -19.75 -22.99
C LEU A 105 -27.20 -20.90 -22.54
N GLY A 106 -26.77 -21.71 -23.50
CA GLY A 106 -25.59 -22.54 -23.35
C GLY A 106 -24.37 -21.64 -23.22
N THR A 107 -23.67 -21.77 -22.09
CA THR A 107 -22.33 -21.21 -21.82
C THR A 107 -22.19 -19.73 -22.20
N ILE A 108 -22.68 -18.83 -21.34
CA ILE A 108 -22.33 -17.41 -21.41
C ILE A 108 -20.81 -17.32 -21.25
N GLU A 109 -20.09 -17.00 -22.32
CA GLU A 109 -18.70 -16.57 -22.22
C GLU A 109 -18.63 -15.44 -21.18
N PRO A 110 -17.68 -15.46 -20.24
CA PRO A 110 -17.59 -14.41 -19.23
C PRO A 110 -17.53 -13.06 -19.94
N PHE A 111 -18.39 -12.12 -19.54
CA PHE A 111 -18.42 -10.76 -20.05
C PHE A 111 -17.00 -10.17 -19.98
N VAL A 112 -16.30 -10.13 -21.11
CA VAL A 112 -15.03 -9.41 -21.20
C VAL A 112 -15.43 -7.93 -21.22
N ALA A 113 -15.28 -7.26 -20.07
CA ALA A 113 -15.52 -5.84 -19.97
C ALA A 113 -14.62 -5.13 -21.00
N VAL A 114 -15.23 -4.53 -22.01
CA VAL A 114 -14.51 -3.75 -23.02
C VAL A 114 -13.99 -2.49 -22.31
N PRO A 115 -12.68 -2.19 -22.37
CA PRO A 115 -12.14 -1.01 -21.70
C PRO A 115 -12.83 0.27 -22.19
N THR A 116 -13.19 1.14 -21.25
CA THR A 116 -13.78 2.44 -21.59
C THR A 116 -12.78 3.28 -22.39
N PRO A 117 -13.24 4.25 -23.21
CA PRO A 117 -12.32 5.14 -23.93
C PRO A 117 -11.32 5.84 -23.00
N ARG A 118 -11.75 6.17 -21.78
CA ARG A 118 -10.90 6.78 -20.75
C ARG A 118 -9.83 5.81 -20.24
N GLU A 119 -10.18 4.53 -20.02
CA GLU A 119 -9.21 3.50 -19.66
C GLU A 119 -8.19 3.25 -20.77
N LYS A 120 -8.63 3.26 -22.04
CA LYS A 120 -7.72 3.12 -23.18
C LYS A 120 -6.71 4.27 -23.24
N VAL A 121 -7.18 5.52 -23.16
CA VAL A 121 -6.29 6.70 -23.14
C VAL A 121 -5.34 6.67 -21.94
N ALA A 122 -5.82 6.26 -20.77
CA ALA A 122 -4.98 6.13 -19.58
C ALA A 122 -3.89 5.06 -19.77
N MET A 123 -4.24 3.89 -20.32
CA MET A 123 -3.28 2.82 -20.59
C MET A 123 -2.29 3.20 -21.70
N GLU A 124 -2.74 3.86 -22.77
CA GLU A 124 -1.86 4.40 -23.82
C GLU A 124 -0.86 5.40 -23.24
N TYR A 125 -1.30 6.32 -22.36
CA TYR A 125 -0.39 7.22 -21.66
C TYR A 125 0.65 6.44 -20.84
N LEU A 126 0.22 5.49 -20.00
CA LEU A 126 1.14 4.72 -19.17
C LEU A 126 2.13 3.86 -19.97
N GLN A 127 1.77 3.47 -21.19
CA GLN A 127 2.63 2.69 -22.07
C GLN A 127 3.61 3.53 -22.90
N SER A 128 3.32 4.82 -23.11
CA SER A 128 4.07 5.68 -24.06
C SER A 128 4.73 6.91 -23.43
N ALA A 129 4.26 7.37 -22.27
CA ALA A 129 4.81 8.54 -21.60
C ALA A 129 6.27 8.29 -21.20
N SER A 130 7.12 9.23 -21.58
CA SER A 130 8.58 9.15 -21.42
C SER A 130 9.15 10.57 -21.33
N ARG A 131 10.09 10.75 -20.40
CA ARG A 131 10.90 11.96 -20.30
C ARG A 131 12.30 11.57 -19.86
N VAL A 132 13.13 11.19 -20.83
CA VAL A 132 14.54 10.86 -20.61
C VAL A 132 15.31 12.11 -20.18
N LEU A 133 15.91 12.07 -19.00
CA LEU A 133 16.74 13.11 -18.43
C LEU A 133 18.20 12.68 -18.46
N THR A 134 19.06 13.51 -19.05
CA THR A 134 20.50 13.42 -18.82
C THR A 134 20.86 13.77 -17.37
N ARG A 135 22.07 13.39 -16.93
CA ARG A 135 22.59 13.75 -15.60
C ARG A 135 22.51 15.26 -15.30
N SER A 136 22.79 16.11 -16.30
CA SER A 136 22.66 17.56 -16.12
C SER A 136 21.21 17.99 -15.95
N GLN A 137 20.32 17.54 -16.84
CA GLN A 137 18.89 17.88 -16.77
C GLN A 137 18.25 17.40 -15.47
N LEU A 138 18.65 16.23 -14.95
CA LEU A 138 18.19 15.73 -13.66
C LEU A 138 18.51 16.69 -12.51
N ARG A 139 19.73 17.28 -12.50
CA ARG A 139 20.10 18.30 -11.52
C ARG A 139 19.28 19.58 -11.68
N ASP A 140 19.09 20.02 -12.92
CA ASP A 140 18.34 21.25 -13.23
C ASP A 140 16.85 21.12 -12.86
N THR A 141 16.29 19.91 -12.98
CA THR A 141 14.89 19.61 -12.62
C THR A 141 14.59 19.95 -11.15
N MET A 142 15.59 19.91 -10.27
CA MET A 142 15.46 20.25 -8.84
C MET A 142 15.18 21.73 -8.59
N THR A 143 15.52 22.60 -9.54
CA THR A 143 15.23 24.04 -9.44
C THR A 143 13.76 24.35 -9.75
N SER A 144 13.03 23.42 -10.36
CA SER A 144 11.69 23.64 -10.93
C SER A 144 10.66 22.62 -10.45
N SER A 145 10.47 22.51 -9.12
CA SER A 145 9.51 21.60 -8.48
C SER A 145 8.08 21.69 -9.06
N HIS A 146 7.62 22.87 -9.46
CA HIS A 146 6.29 23.04 -10.08
C HIS A 146 6.09 22.22 -11.37
N LEU A 147 7.14 22.04 -12.19
CA LEU A 147 7.06 21.22 -13.40
C LEU A 147 6.90 19.73 -13.08
N LEU A 148 7.56 19.25 -12.01
CA LEU A 148 7.40 17.88 -11.53
C LEU A 148 6.00 17.64 -11.00
N GLN A 149 5.42 18.63 -10.32
CA GLN A 149 4.03 18.56 -9.87
C GLN A 149 3.07 18.48 -11.05
N THR A 150 3.21 19.34 -12.07
CA THR A 150 2.35 19.29 -13.26
C THR A 150 2.46 17.95 -13.98
N GLU A 151 3.68 17.47 -14.23
CA GLU A 151 3.92 16.16 -14.85
C GLU A 151 3.28 15.02 -14.04
N PHE A 152 3.45 15.01 -12.71
CA PHE A 152 2.88 13.97 -11.85
C PHE A 152 1.35 13.91 -11.92
N MET A 153 0.69 15.06 -12.05
CA MET A 153 -0.77 15.16 -12.11
C MET A 153 -1.36 14.63 -13.41
N GLU A 154 -0.56 14.51 -14.47
CA GLU A 154 -0.97 13.91 -15.74
C GLU A 154 -0.95 12.37 -15.70
N ILE A 155 -0.10 11.79 -14.85
CA ILE A 155 0.08 10.34 -14.78
C ILE A 155 -1.22 9.69 -14.27
N PRO A 156 -1.87 8.78 -15.02
CA PRO A 156 -3.05 8.06 -14.56
C PRO A 156 -2.74 7.19 -13.32
N MET A 157 -3.65 7.12 -12.35
CA MET A 157 -3.43 6.31 -11.14
C MET A 157 -3.59 4.80 -11.37
N ASN A 158 -4.32 4.38 -12.41
CA ASN A 158 -4.58 2.96 -12.73
C ASN A 158 -5.13 2.13 -11.56
N PHE A 159 -5.97 2.73 -10.70
CA PHE A 159 -6.68 1.98 -9.67
C PHE A 159 -7.72 1.06 -10.28
N VAL A 160 -7.87 -0.12 -9.68
CA VAL A 160 -8.81 -1.17 -10.09
C VAL A 160 -10.21 -0.85 -9.59
N ASP A 161 -11.24 -0.99 -10.44
CA ASP A 161 -12.62 -1.01 -9.96
C ASP A 161 -12.84 -2.30 -9.14
N PRO A 162 -13.36 -2.24 -7.90
CA PRO A 162 -13.67 -3.43 -7.12
C PRO A 162 -14.47 -4.52 -7.86
N LYS A 163 -15.26 -4.16 -8.88
CA LYS A 163 -16.02 -5.11 -9.71
C LYS A 163 -15.14 -5.99 -10.60
N GLU A 164 -13.91 -5.60 -10.88
CA GLU A 164 -12.96 -6.38 -11.67
C GLU A 164 -12.36 -7.55 -10.88
N ILE A 165 -12.48 -7.55 -9.54
CA ILE A 165 -11.97 -8.62 -8.69
C ILE A 165 -13.11 -9.58 -8.33
N ASP A 166 -13.22 -10.66 -9.09
CA ASP A 166 -14.15 -11.76 -8.82
C ASP A 166 -13.60 -12.75 -7.77
N ILE A 167 -13.35 -12.25 -6.55
CA ILE A 167 -12.93 -13.07 -5.40
C ILE A 167 -13.83 -12.72 -4.20
N PRO A 168 -14.80 -13.58 -3.84
CA PRO A 168 -15.71 -13.31 -2.73
C PRO A 168 -14.97 -12.96 -1.43
N ARG A 169 -15.41 -11.88 -0.77
CA ARG A 169 -14.89 -11.41 0.52
C ARG A 169 -13.41 -10.98 0.51
N HIS A 170 -12.80 -10.74 -0.66
CA HIS A 170 -11.42 -10.23 -0.76
C HIS A 170 -11.19 -8.95 0.07
N GLY A 171 -12.23 -8.11 0.22
CA GLY A 171 -12.19 -6.90 1.04
C GLY A 171 -11.79 -7.11 2.50
N THR A 172 -11.95 -8.33 3.05
CA THR A 172 -11.50 -8.68 4.41
C THR A 172 -9.98 -8.77 4.54
N LYS A 173 -9.27 -8.97 3.42
CA LYS A 173 -7.80 -9.06 3.35
C LYS A 173 -7.15 -7.76 2.85
N ASN A 174 -7.94 -6.69 2.69
CA ASN A 174 -7.47 -5.39 2.22
C ASN A 174 -7.45 -4.37 3.35
N ARG A 175 -6.27 -3.82 3.64
CA ARG A 175 -6.10 -2.76 4.65
C ARG A 175 -6.84 -1.49 4.23
N TYR A 176 -6.86 -1.20 2.92
CA TYR A 176 -7.57 -0.07 2.32
C TYR A 176 -8.51 -0.58 1.23
N LYS A 177 -9.80 -0.25 1.33
CA LYS A 177 -10.85 -0.77 0.44
C LYS A 177 -10.66 -0.39 -1.02
N THR A 178 -10.04 0.76 -1.29
CA THR A 178 -9.85 1.32 -2.63
C THR A 178 -8.48 1.05 -3.22
N ILE A 179 -7.57 0.39 -2.48
CA ILE A 179 -6.23 0.04 -2.96
C ILE A 179 -6.21 -1.46 -3.15
N LEU A 180 -6.44 -1.88 -4.39
CA LEU A 180 -6.62 -3.26 -4.79
C LEU A 180 -5.50 -3.69 -5.74
N PRO A 181 -5.12 -4.98 -5.77
CA PRO A 181 -4.11 -5.44 -6.71
C PRO A 181 -4.68 -5.55 -8.13
N ASN A 182 -3.97 -5.00 -9.12
CA ASN A 182 -4.33 -5.14 -10.54
C ASN A 182 -4.39 -6.62 -10.92
N PRO A 183 -5.48 -7.11 -11.56
CA PRO A 183 -5.68 -8.55 -11.79
C PRO A 183 -4.57 -9.21 -12.61
N LEU A 184 -4.02 -8.52 -13.60
CA LEU A 184 -3.02 -9.06 -14.54
C LEU A 184 -1.68 -9.41 -13.87
N SER A 185 -1.30 -8.65 -12.85
CA SER A 185 0.00 -8.77 -12.17
C SER A 185 -0.14 -9.25 -10.72
N ARG A 186 -1.36 -9.58 -10.25
CA ARG A 186 -1.57 -9.95 -8.85
C ARG A 186 -0.79 -11.22 -8.50
N VAL A 187 -0.28 -11.27 -7.27
CA VAL A 187 0.30 -12.51 -6.74
C VAL A 187 -0.84 -13.45 -6.35
N CYS A 188 -0.83 -14.65 -6.90
CA CYS A 188 -1.77 -15.71 -6.58
C CYS A 188 -1.14 -16.68 -5.58
N LEU A 189 -1.70 -16.81 -4.38
CA LEU A 189 -1.24 -17.84 -3.45
C LEU A 189 -1.68 -19.22 -3.94
N LYS A 190 -0.79 -20.22 -3.87
CA LYS A 190 -1.15 -21.61 -4.18
C LYS A 190 -2.29 -22.07 -3.23
N PRO A 191 -3.39 -22.63 -3.73
CA PRO A 191 -4.55 -22.93 -2.89
C PRO A 191 -4.20 -23.92 -1.78
N LYS A 192 -4.62 -23.62 -0.55
CA LYS A 192 -4.54 -24.56 0.58
C LYS A 192 -5.65 -25.63 0.49
N ASN A 193 -6.78 -25.24 -0.10
CA ASN A 193 -7.95 -26.06 -0.39
C ASN A 193 -8.57 -25.55 -1.70
N PRO A 194 -8.87 -26.40 -2.70
CA PRO A 194 -9.48 -25.97 -3.97
C PRO A 194 -10.82 -25.22 -3.81
N ALA A 195 -11.55 -25.47 -2.73
CA ALA A 195 -12.87 -24.86 -2.48
C ALA A 195 -12.81 -23.45 -1.86
N ASP A 196 -11.63 -22.97 -1.41
CA ASP A 196 -11.48 -21.67 -0.77
C ASP A 196 -10.74 -20.68 -1.69
N SER A 197 -11.50 -19.98 -2.53
CA SER A 197 -10.96 -18.96 -3.44
C SER A 197 -10.25 -17.83 -2.69
N LEU A 198 -10.72 -17.46 -1.49
CA LEU A 198 -10.09 -16.43 -0.65
C LEU A 198 -8.70 -16.86 -0.15
N SER A 199 -8.44 -18.17 -0.04
CA SER A 199 -7.10 -18.69 0.33
C SER A 199 -6.02 -18.38 -0.71
N THR A 200 -6.41 -18.11 -1.96
CA THR A 200 -5.51 -17.74 -3.05
C THR A 200 -5.22 -16.24 -3.13
N TYR A 201 -5.93 -15.44 -2.33
CA TYR A 201 -5.86 -13.99 -2.39
C TYR A 201 -4.87 -13.41 -1.39
N ILE A 202 -4.03 -12.51 -1.88
CA ILE A 202 -3.24 -11.55 -1.14
C ILE A 202 -3.22 -10.22 -1.90
N ASN A 203 -3.21 -9.09 -1.18
CA ASN A 203 -3.12 -7.77 -1.80
C ASN A 203 -1.65 -7.46 -2.13
N ALA A 204 -1.17 -8.07 -3.22
CA ALA A 204 0.19 -7.92 -3.72
C ALA A 204 0.22 -8.03 -5.25
N ASN A 205 1.18 -7.36 -5.87
CA ASN A 205 1.44 -7.44 -7.31
C ASN A 205 2.92 -7.72 -7.56
N TYR A 206 3.20 -8.52 -8.58
CA TYR A 206 4.50 -8.56 -9.21
C TYR A 206 4.77 -7.22 -9.89
N ILE A 207 5.99 -6.74 -9.77
CA ILE A 207 6.45 -5.48 -10.34
C ILE A 207 7.69 -5.78 -11.18
N ARG A 208 7.72 -5.23 -12.39
CA ARG A 208 8.85 -5.33 -13.30
C ARG A 208 10.00 -4.45 -12.81
N GLY A 209 11.22 -4.92 -13.06
CA GLY A 209 12.45 -4.22 -12.71
C GLY A 209 12.97 -3.34 -13.85
N TYR A 210 14.25 -3.00 -13.74
CA TYR A 210 14.97 -2.30 -14.78
C TYR A 210 14.90 -3.07 -16.12
N SER A 211 14.74 -2.33 -17.23
CA SER A 211 14.53 -2.87 -18.58
C SER A 211 13.39 -3.89 -18.72
N GLY A 212 12.39 -3.84 -17.83
CA GLY A 212 11.24 -4.75 -17.87
C GLY A 212 11.53 -6.15 -17.32
N GLU A 213 12.57 -6.32 -16.49
CA GLU A 213 12.86 -7.59 -15.80
C GLU A 213 11.62 -8.10 -15.06
N GLU A 214 11.02 -9.19 -15.56
CA GLU A 214 9.81 -9.75 -15.00
C GLU A 214 9.99 -10.20 -13.55
N LYS A 215 9.03 -9.85 -12.68
CA LYS A 215 9.01 -10.25 -11.27
C LYS A 215 10.30 -9.92 -10.50
N ALA A 216 10.92 -8.77 -10.79
CA ALA A 216 12.05 -8.27 -9.98
C ALA A 216 11.62 -7.95 -8.54
N PHE A 217 10.39 -7.44 -8.37
CA PHE A 217 9.83 -7.13 -7.06
C PHE A 217 8.40 -7.66 -6.88
N ILE A 218 7.98 -7.69 -5.63
CA ILE A 218 6.57 -7.75 -5.23
C ILE A 218 6.26 -6.52 -4.39
N ALA A 219 5.27 -5.72 -4.81
CA ALA A 219 4.72 -4.65 -4.00
C ALA A 219 3.47 -5.17 -3.27
N THR A 220 3.45 -5.05 -1.94
CA THR A 220 2.33 -5.52 -1.09
C THR A 220 1.98 -4.51 -0.01
N GLN A 221 0.75 -4.59 0.49
CA GLN A 221 0.36 -3.85 1.71
C GLN A 221 1.10 -4.38 2.94
N GLY A 222 1.16 -3.57 3.99
CA GLY A 222 1.62 -4.00 5.31
C GLY A 222 0.68 -5.06 5.87
N PRO A 223 1.20 -6.23 6.31
CA PRO A 223 0.37 -7.30 6.84
C PRO A 223 -0.64 -6.83 7.89
N MET A 224 -1.79 -7.47 7.88
CA MET A 224 -2.86 -7.34 8.88
C MET A 224 -2.89 -8.63 9.70
N ILE A 225 -3.55 -8.60 10.86
CA ILE A 225 -3.63 -9.76 11.75
C ILE A 225 -4.10 -11.05 11.03
N ASN A 226 -5.08 -10.92 10.12
CA ASN A 226 -5.65 -12.02 9.37
C ASN A 226 -4.90 -12.35 8.06
N THR A 227 -3.84 -11.61 7.71
CA THR A 227 -3.05 -11.83 6.49
C THR A 227 -1.57 -12.14 6.75
N VAL A 228 -1.12 -12.20 8.01
CA VAL A 228 0.27 -12.60 8.35
C VAL A 228 0.62 -13.98 7.77
N ASN A 229 -0.28 -14.96 7.91
CA ASN A 229 -0.05 -16.31 7.37
C ASN A 229 0.01 -16.33 5.84
N ASP A 230 -0.73 -15.43 5.18
CA ASP A 230 -0.75 -15.30 3.73
C ASP A 230 0.54 -14.63 3.24
N PHE A 231 1.02 -13.63 3.98
CA PHE A 231 2.30 -12.97 3.72
C PHE A 231 3.47 -13.96 3.78
N TRP A 232 3.59 -14.76 4.84
CA TRP A 232 4.67 -15.76 4.91
C TRP A 232 4.53 -16.88 3.90
N HIS A 233 3.29 -17.22 3.52
CA HIS A 233 3.07 -18.15 2.42
C HIS A 233 3.55 -17.57 1.08
N MET A 234 3.33 -16.28 0.83
CA MET A 234 3.87 -15.56 -0.32
C MET A 234 5.40 -15.58 -0.33
N VAL A 235 6.03 -15.19 0.78
CA VAL A 235 7.51 -15.17 0.91
C VAL A 235 8.09 -16.55 0.57
N TRP A 236 7.50 -17.61 1.12
CA TRP A 236 7.94 -18.98 0.88
C TRP A 236 7.74 -19.42 -0.58
N GLN A 237 6.53 -19.23 -1.13
CA GLN A 237 6.19 -19.75 -2.46
C GLN A 237 6.99 -19.08 -3.58
N GLU A 238 7.33 -17.80 -3.39
CA GLU A 238 8.04 -16.99 -4.38
C GLU A 238 9.56 -17.10 -4.20
N ASP A 239 10.05 -17.86 -3.22
CA ASP A 239 11.48 -17.95 -2.88
C ASP A 239 12.14 -16.57 -2.72
N SER A 240 11.42 -15.62 -2.10
CA SER A 240 11.86 -14.23 -1.98
C SER A 240 13.07 -14.11 -1.05
N PRO A 241 14.22 -13.61 -1.52
CA PRO A 241 15.44 -13.52 -0.72
C PRO A 241 15.45 -12.32 0.24
N VAL A 242 14.70 -11.27 -0.06
CA VAL A 242 14.72 -9.99 0.66
C VAL A 242 13.31 -9.47 0.88
N ILE A 243 13.08 -8.90 2.07
CA ILE A 243 11.90 -8.11 2.42
C ILE A 243 12.35 -6.71 2.84
N VAL A 244 11.79 -5.68 2.22
CA VAL A 244 12.01 -4.27 2.53
C VAL A 244 10.73 -3.67 3.10
N MET A 245 10.77 -3.34 4.39
CA MET A 245 9.67 -2.75 5.15
C MET A 245 9.93 -1.25 5.38
N ILE A 246 9.12 -0.39 4.78
CA ILE A 246 9.30 1.09 4.81
C ILE A 246 8.15 1.74 5.58
N THR A 247 7.94 1.30 6.82
CA THR A 247 6.91 1.85 7.71
C THR A 247 7.19 1.51 9.16
N LYS A 248 6.75 2.36 10.08
CA LYS A 248 6.56 1.98 11.48
C LYS A 248 5.31 1.09 11.60
N LEU A 249 5.22 0.31 12.68
CA LEU A 249 4.01 -0.49 12.98
C LEU A 249 2.80 0.42 13.22
N LYS A 250 3.03 1.49 13.99
CA LYS A 250 2.06 2.53 14.30
C LYS A 250 2.69 3.89 14.06
N GLU A 251 1.92 4.77 13.45
CA GLU A 251 2.21 6.20 13.36
C GLU A 251 1.12 6.92 14.16
N LYS A 252 0.19 7.64 13.51
CA LYS A 252 -1.06 8.05 14.17
C LYS A 252 -2.02 6.86 14.39
N ASN A 253 -2.16 6.05 13.34
CA ASN A 253 -2.96 4.84 13.30
C ASN A 253 -2.08 3.61 13.05
N GLU A 254 -2.63 2.41 13.20
CA GLU A 254 -1.95 1.18 12.78
C GLU A 254 -1.66 1.21 11.27
N LYS A 255 -0.39 1.03 10.91
CA LYS A 255 0.09 0.95 9.52
C LYS A 255 0.49 -0.47 9.14
N CYS A 256 0.96 -1.27 10.09
CA CYS A 256 1.37 -2.64 9.89
C CYS A 256 1.34 -3.39 11.23
N VAL A 257 0.91 -4.66 11.24
CA VAL A 257 1.09 -5.50 12.43
C VAL A 257 2.52 -6.03 12.50
N LEU A 258 2.99 -6.36 13.71
CA LEU A 258 4.24 -7.12 13.87
C LEU A 258 4.02 -8.52 13.30
N TYR A 259 4.69 -8.83 12.19
CA TYR A 259 4.49 -10.10 11.47
C TYR A 259 5.68 -11.05 11.56
N TRP A 260 6.78 -10.65 12.21
CA TRP A 260 7.94 -11.50 12.46
C TRP A 260 8.09 -11.77 13.96
N PRO A 261 8.71 -12.89 14.36
CA PRO A 261 8.89 -13.23 15.76
C PRO A 261 10.13 -12.54 16.33
N GLU A 262 10.25 -12.50 17.66
CA GLU A 262 11.51 -12.07 18.30
C GLU A 262 12.64 -13.09 18.06
N LYS A 263 12.32 -14.40 18.14
CA LYS A 263 13.28 -15.49 17.93
C LYS A 263 12.74 -16.59 17.01
N ARG A 264 11.55 -17.10 17.30
CA ARG A 264 10.90 -18.18 16.54
C ARG A 264 9.39 -17.97 16.50
N GLY A 265 8.79 -18.18 15.33
CA GLY A 265 7.34 -18.08 15.13
C GLY A 265 6.87 -19.07 14.06
N ILE A 266 5.63 -19.54 14.16
CA ILE A 266 5.01 -20.43 13.19
C ILE A 266 3.79 -19.71 12.61
N TYR A 267 3.77 -19.56 11.29
CA TYR A 267 2.73 -18.84 10.55
C TYR A 267 2.13 -19.77 9.49
N GLY A 268 1.03 -20.45 9.85
CA GLY A 268 0.48 -21.53 9.03
C GLY A 268 1.46 -22.70 8.95
N LYS A 269 2.01 -22.95 7.75
CA LYS A 269 2.97 -24.04 7.49
C LYS A 269 4.43 -23.59 7.47
N VAL A 270 4.67 -22.28 7.57
CA VAL A 270 6.00 -21.68 7.49
C VAL A 270 6.47 -21.35 8.90
N GLU A 271 7.57 -21.97 9.32
CA GLU A 271 8.30 -21.59 10.52
C GLU A 271 9.33 -20.52 10.17
N VAL A 272 9.40 -19.46 10.96
CA VAL A 272 10.33 -18.33 10.79
C VAL A 272 11.23 -18.24 12.02
N LEU A 273 12.53 -18.26 11.78
CA LEU A 273 13.58 -18.15 12.80
C LEU A 273 14.37 -16.86 12.55
N VAL A 274 14.63 -16.09 13.61
CA VAL A 274 15.54 -14.95 13.58
C VAL A 274 16.93 -15.43 14.02
N LEU A 275 17.89 -15.43 13.09
CA LEU A 275 19.27 -15.86 13.36
C LEU A 275 20.14 -14.73 13.91
N GLY A 276 19.84 -13.50 13.53
CA GLY A 276 20.60 -12.33 13.96
C GLY A 276 19.90 -11.03 13.59
N VAL A 277 20.21 -9.98 14.35
CA VAL A 277 19.70 -8.63 14.17
C VAL A 277 20.91 -7.69 14.13
N LYS A 278 21.02 -6.89 13.08
CA LYS A 278 22.01 -5.82 12.93
C LYS A 278 21.28 -4.49 12.93
N GLU A 279 21.63 -3.61 13.86
CA GLU A 279 21.14 -2.24 13.86
C GLU A 279 22.06 -1.38 12.98
N CYS A 280 21.47 -0.61 12.09
CA CYS A 280 22.13 0.43 11.31
C CYS A 280 21.43 1.75 11.61
N ASP A 281 22.03 2.88 11.22
CA ASP A 281 21.58 4.21 11.65
C ASP A 281 20.10 4.50 11.36
N ASN A 282 19.58 4.01 10.22
CA ASN A 282 18.23 4.33 9.72
C ASN A 282 17.34 3.11 9.46
N TYR A 283 17.89 1.91 9.59
CA TYR A 283 17.13 0.67 9.41
C TYR A 283 17.76 -0.47 10.24
N THR A 284 16.94 -1.46 10.56
CA THR A 284 17.38 -2.70 11.19
C THR A 284 17.36 -3.82 10.16
N VAL A 285 18.40 -4.65 10.14
CA VAL A 285 18.47 -5.85 9.29
C VAL A 285 18.32 -7.10 10.14
N ARG A 286 17.41 -7.99 9.77
CA ARG A 286 17.27 -9.32 10.39
C ARG A 286 17.61 -10.40 9.38
N ASN A 287 18.46 -11.35 9.80
CA ASN A 287 18.71 -12.57 9.04
C ASN A 287 17.70 -13.61 9.48
N LEU A 288 16.79 -13.98 8.57
CA LEU A 288 15.72 -14.92 8.82
C LEU A 288 16.01 -16.25 8.14
N THR A 289 15.52 -17.32 8.76
CA THR A 289 15.44 -18.65 8.16
C THR A 289 14.01 -19.13 8.19
N LEU A 290 13.48 -19.43 7.02
CA LEU A 290 12.16 -20.01 6.83
C LEU A 290 12.31 -21.53 6.70
N LYS A 291 11.40 -22.28 7.32
CA LYS A 291 11.34 -23.75 7.22
C LYS A 291 9.93 -24.22 6.90
N GLN A 292 9.84 -25.17 5.99
CA GLN A 292 8.61 -25.93 5.73
C GLN A 292 8.99 -27.38 5.36
N GLY A 293 8.64 -28.32 6.24
CA GLY A 293 9.10 -29.71 6.11
C GLY A 293 10.62 -29.81 6.22
N SER A 294 11.26 -30.47 5.25
CA SER A 294 12.72 -30.60 5.16
C SER A 294 13.42 -29.43 4.45
N HIS A 295 12.65 -28.50 3.86
CA HIS A 295 13.21 -27.41 3.08
C HIS A 295 13.46 -26.18 3.95
N THR A 296 14.51 -25.44 3.60
CA THR A 296 14.93 -24.22 4.28
C THR A 296 15.21 -23.13 3.25
N GLN A 297 14.77 -21.90 3.54
CA GLN A 297 15.06 -20.70 2.75
C GLN A 297 15.61 -19.60 3.66
N HIS A 298 16.57 -18.83 3.16
CA HIS A 298 17.11 -17.67 3.89
C HIS A 298 16.48 -16.38 3.36
N VAL A 299 16.14 -15.47 4.27
CA VAL A 299 15.52 -14.19 3.92
C VAL A 299 16.17 -13.09 4.74
N LYS A 300 16.56 -11.99 4.10
CA LYS A 300 16.96 -10.77 4.80
C LYS A 300 15.78 -9.82 4.91
N HIS A 301 15.52 -9.35 6.12
CA HIS A 301 14.43 -8.42 6.42
C HIS A 301 15.01 -7.06 6.81
N TYR A 302 14.79 -6.06 5.96
CA TYR A 302 15.16 -4.68 6.19
C TYR A 302 13.96 -3.92 6.74
N TRP A 303 14.13 -3.27 7.89
CA TRP A 303 13.11 -2.44 8.50
C TRP A 303 13.55 -0.99 8.59
N TYR A 304 13.09 -0.18 7.65
CA TYR A 304 13.33 1.25 7.57
C TYR A 304 12.26 2.04 8.32
N THR A 305 12.65 2.68 9.41
CA THR A 305 11.74 3.39 10.32
C THR A 305 11.82 4.91 10.22
N SER A 306 12.81 5.44 9.50
CA SER A 306 13.07 6.89 9.39
C SER A 306 12.17 7.63 8.40
N TRP A 307 11.22 6.96 7.71
CA TRP A 307 10.28 7.64 6.82
C TRP A 307 9.16 8.33 7.61
N PRO A 308 8.99 9.67 7.52
CA PRO A 308 7.95 10.39 8.27
C PRO A 308 6.51 10.08 7.81
N ASP A 309 5.53 10.20 8.71
CA ASP A 309 4.11 10.10 8.33
C ASP A 309 3.70 11.34 7.52
N HIS A 310 2.99 11.13 6.40
CA HIS A 310 2.50 12.17 5.47
C HIS A 310 3.55 13.13 4.86
N LYS A 311 4.84 12.81 4.92
CA LYS A 311 5.92 13.58 4.30
C LYS A 311 6.97 12.67 3.66
N THR A 312 7.89 13.28 2.94
CA THR A 312 9.13 12.64 2.47
C THR A 312 10.24 12.84 3.52
N PRO A 313 11.27 11.97 3.56
CA PRO A 313 12.45 12.19 4.41
C PRO A 313 13.18 13.48 4.04
N ASP A 314 13.71 14.20 5.03
CA ASP A 314 14.48 15.43 4.82
C ASP A 314 15.78 15.18 4.03
N SER A 315 16.29 13.96 4.07
CA SER A 315 17.45 13.52 3.29
C SER A 315 17.15 12.20 2.58
N ALA A 316 17.56 12.12 1.31
CA ALA A 316 17.50 10.89 0.53
C ALA A 316 18.65 9.92 0.85
N GLN A 317 19.68 10.35 1.60
CA GLN A 317 20.85 9.51 1.91
C GLN A 317 20.44 8.15 2.51
N PRO A 318 19.55 8.08 3.52
CA PRO A 318 19.29 6.80 4.18
C PRO A 318 18.54 5.82 3.29
N LEU A 319 17.66 6.33 2.41
CA LEU A 319 16.99 5.50 1.42
C LEU A 319 17.97 4.96 0.38
N LEU A 320 18.91 5.79 -0.09
CA LEU A 320 19.93 5.35 -1.03
C LEU A 320 20.85 4.30 -0.41
N GLN A 321 21.24 4.45 0.86
CA GLN A 321 22.04 3.43 1.54
C GLN A 321 21.28 2.09 1.64
N LEU A 322 20.01 2.14 2.07
CA LEU A 322 19.15 0.96 2.10
C LEU A 322 19.06 0.30 0.71
N MET A 323 18.89 1.10 -0.34
CA MET A 323 18.80 0.60 -1.72
C MET A 323 20.10 -0.09 -2.15
N LEU A 324 21.27 0.49 -1.84
CA LEU A 324 22.57 -0.12 -2.16
C LEU A 324 22.75 -1.47 -1.45
N ASP A 325 22.46 -1.53 -0.14
CA ASP A 325 22.52 -2.78 0.62
C ASP A 325 21.58 -3.86 0.06
N VAL A 326 20.37 -3.48 -0.34
CA VAL A 326 19.39 -4.40 -0.95
C VAL A 326 19.84 -4.87 -2.33
N GLU A 327 20.50 -4.01 -3.11
CA GLU A 327 21.04 -4.35 -4.43
C GLU A 327 22.19 -5.35 -4.33
N GLU A 328 23.07 -5.21 -3.33
CA GLU A 328 24.11 -6.21 -3.04
C GLU A 328 23.50 -7.59 -2.76
N ASP A 329 22.43 -7.64 -1.96
CA ASP A 329 21.74 -8.89 -1.65
C ASP A 329 20.97 -9.46 -2.84
N ARG A 330 20.42 -8.61 -3.71
CA ARG A 330 19.81 -9.03 -4.97
C ARG A 330 20.83 -9.74 -5.85
N ILE A 331 22.01 -9.14 -6.01
CA ILE A 331 23.11 -9.71 -6.81
C ILE A 331 23.59 -11.02 -6.19
N ALA A 332 23.81 -11.06 -4.86
CA ALA A 332 24.22 -12.27 -4.15
C ALA A 332 23.18 -13.40 -4.20
N SER A 333 21.90 -13.05 -4.41
CA SER A 333 20.77 -13.99 -4.51
C SER A 333 20.31 -14.21 -5.95
N SER A 334 21.19 -14.01 -6.94
CA SER A 334 20.85 -14.21 -8.36
C SER A 334 20.23 -15.60 -8.61
N GLY A 335 19.14 -15.63 -9.36
CA GLY A 335 18.37 -16.85 -9.63
C GLY A 335 17.28 -17.18 -8.60
N ARG A 336 17.18 -16.43 -7.49
CA ARG A 336 16.04 -16.50 -6.57
C ARG A 336 14.90 -15.58 -7.02
N GLY A 337 13.79 -15.61 -6.28
CA GLY A 337 12.59 -14.86 -6.64
C GLY A 337 12.60 -13.37 -6.28
N PRO A 338 11.43 -12.71 -6.39
CA PRO A 338 11.29 -11.27 -6.23
C PRO A 338 11.68 -10.75 -4.85
N ILE A 339 12.20 -9.52 -4.82
CA ILE A 339 12.31 -8.73 -3.59
C ILE A 339 10.92 -8.25 -3.18
N ILE A 340 10.50 -8.54 -1.96
CA ILE A 340 9.23 -8.03 -1.44
C ILE A 340 9.45 -6.64 -0.85
N VAL A 341 8.69 -5.66 -1.29
CA VAL A 341 8.72 -4.29 -0.76
C VAL A 341 7.32 -3.92 -0.26
N HIS A 342 7.24 -3.42 0.98
CA HIS A 342 5.96 -3.03 1.55
C HIS A 342 6.06 -1.79 2.44
N CYS A 343 4.93 -1.10 2.56
CA CYS A 343 4.71 -0.04 3.54
C CYS A 343 3.38 -0.29 4.25
N SER A 344 2.51 0.72 4.38
CA SER A 344 1.13 0.52 4.85
C SER A 344 0.22 0.03 3.72
N ALA A 345 0.03 0.84 2.68
CA ALA A 345 -0.82 0.53 1.53
C ALA A 345 -0.09 -0.24 0.41
N GLY A 346 1.24 -0.24 0.43
CA GLY A 346 2.05 -0.90 -0.60
C GLY A 346 2.11 -0.16 -1.94
N ILE A 347 1.95 1.17 -1.95
CA ILE A 347 1.97 1.98 -3.19
C ILE A 347 2.82 3.26 -3.10
N GLY A 348 2.71 4.06 -2.04
CA GLY A 348 3.44 5.33 -1.92
C GLY A 348 4.94 5.14 -1.69
N ARG A 349 5.34 4.91 -0.44
CA ARG A 349 6.76 4.66 -0.06
C ARG A 349 7.38 3.46 -0.79
N THR A 350 6.57 2.41 -1.01
CA THR A 350 6.94 1.24 -1.81
C THR A 350 7.28 1.63 -3.24
N GLY A 351 6.44 2.44 -3.89
CA GLY A 351 6.70 2.99 -5.21
C GLY A 351 7.94 3.87 -5.25
N CYS A 352 8.15 4.73 -4.25
CA CYS A 352 9.37 5.55 -4.19
C CYS A 352 10.64 4.71 -4.14
N PHE A 353 10.67 3.66 -3.30
CA PHE A 353 11.83 2.79 -3.19
C PHE A 353 12.11 2.04 -4.49
N ILE A 354 11.09 1.42 -5.10
CA ILE A 354 11.26 0.67 -6.34
C ILE A 354 11.64 1.61 -7.50
N ALA A 355 10.99 2.76 -7.64
CA ALA A 355 11.33 3.76 -8.66
C ALA A 355 12.77 4.27 -8.51
N THR A 356 13.21 4.52 -7.27
CA THR A 356 14.59 4.93 -6.98
C THR A 356 15.57 3.83 -7.34
N SER A 357 15.29 2.57 -6.98
CA SER A 357 16.13 1.41 -7.33
C SER A 357 16.29 1.24 -8.83
N ILE A 358 15.19 1.26 -9.59
CA ILE A 358 15.22 1.16 -11.06
C ILE A 358 15.96 2.35 -11.67
N GLY A 359 15.66 3.58 -11.23
CA GLY A 359 16.29 4.78 -11.78
C GLY A 359 17.78 4.89 -11.46
N CYS A 360 18.23 4.44 -10.28
CA CYS A 360 19.65 4.38 -9.96
C CYS A 360 20.38 3.38 -10.87
N ARG A 361 19.76 2.22 -11.13
CA ARG A 361 20.30 1.24 -12.08
C ARG A 361 20.38 1.80 -13.50
N GLN A 362 19.33 2.50 -13.96
CA GLN A 362 19.33 3.18 -15.25
C GLN A 362 20.43 4.25 -15.36
N LEU A 363 20.61 5.08 -14.32
CA LEU A 363 21.70 6.06 -14.28
C LEU A 363 23.07 5.40 -14.37
N LYS A 364 23.26 4.28 -13.66
CA LYS A 364 24.52 3.56 -13.63
C LYS A 364 24.84 2.89 -14.98
N GLU A 365 23.84 2.30 -15.63
CA GLU A 365 24.02 1.52 -16.86
C GLU A 365 23.98 2.39 -18.13
N GLU A 366 23.14 3.44 -18.17
CA GLU A 366 22.88 4.24 -19.37
C GLU A 366 23.35 5.70 -19.26
N GLY A 367 23.65 6.20 -18.06
CA GLY A 367 23.99 7.61 -17.84
C GLY A 367 22.82 8.57 -18.01
N VAL A 368 21.59 8.07 -18.08
CA VAL A 368 20.33 8.84 -18.16
C VAL A 368 19.29 8.23 -17.22
N VAL A 369 18.17 8.91 -17.00
CA VAL A 369 17.03 8.34 -16.28
C VAL A 369 15.70 8.82 -16.83
N ASP A 370 14.72 7.94 -16.91
CA ASP A 370 13.34 8.28 -17.30
C ASP A 370 12.39 7.99 -16.14
N ALA A 371 12.37 8.88 -15.15
CA ALA A 371 11.54 8.74 -13.97
C ALA A 371 10.04 8.72 -14.29
N LEU A 372 9.61 9.42 -15.35
CA LEU A 372 8.23 9.43 -15.82
C LEU A 372 7.83 8.05 -16.34
N SER A 373 8.62 7.46 -17.24
CA SER A 373 8.37 6.12 -17.78
C SER A 373 8.42 5.06 -16.68
N ILE A 374 9.39 5.14 -15.76
CA ILE A 374 9.50 4.24 -14.60
C ILE A 374 8.20 4.27 -13.79
N VAL A 375 7.72 5.46 -13.37
CA VAL A 375 6.48 5.55 -12.57
C VAL A 375 5.27 5.09 -13.36
N CYS A 376 5.20 5.36 -14.66
CA CYS A 376 4.14 4.84 -15.52
C CYS A 376 4.12 3.31 -15.53
N GLN A 377 5.27 2.65 -15.73
CA GLN A 377 5.35 1.18 -15.69
C GLN A 377 4.99 0.61 -14.32
N LEU A 378 5.43 1.25 -13.23
CA LEU A 378 5.02 0.84 -11.88
C LEU A 378 3.51 0.92 -11.70
N ARG A 379 2.84 1.93 -12.27
CA ARG A 379 1.38 2.06 -12.19
C ARG A 379 0.64 1.08 -13.08
N VAL A 380 1.23 0.64 -14.19
CA VAL A 380 0.71 -0.51 -14.96
C VAL A 380 0.71 -1.77 -14.08
N ASP A 381 1.81 -2.00 -13.36
CA ASP A 381 1.97 -3.20 -12.54
C ASP A 381 1.14 -3.15 -11.25
N ARG A 382 1.03 -1.98 -10.61
CA ARG A 382 0.18 -1.76 -9.44
C ARG A 382 -0.33 -0.33 -9.38
N GLY A 383 -1.64 -0.17 -9.36
CA GLY A 383 -2.32 1.12 -9.33
C GLY A 383 -1.89 2.00 -8.15
N GLY A 384 -1.54 3.24 -8.45
CA GLY A 384 -1.22 4.29 -7.50
C GLY A 384 0.20 4.26 -6.94
N MET A 385 1.10 3.47 -7.52
CA MET A 385 2.53 3.51 -7.20
C MET A 385 3.08 4.94 -7.35
N VAL A 386 3.80 5.39 -6.31
CA VAL A 386 4.13 6.80 -6.05
C VAL A 386 2.85 7.66 -5.97
N GLN A 387 2.45 7.98 -4.74
CA GLN A 387 1.08 8.41 -4.45
C GLN A 387 0.89 9.93 -4.44
N THR A 388 1.94 10.71 -4.19
CA THR A 388 1.84 12.18 -4.11
C THR A 388 2.93 12.86 -4.94
N SER A 389 2.72 14.13 -5.30
CA SER A 389 3.72 14.93 -6.03
C SER A 389 5.02 15.06 -5.24
N GLU A 390 4.93 15.24 -3.92
CA GLU A 390 6.11 15.35 -3.06
C GLU A 390 6.93 14.06 -3.08
N GLN A 391 6.27 12.90 -3.14
CA GLN A 391 6.94 11.60 -3.29
C GLN A 391 7.65 11.47 -4.64
N TYR A 392 7.05 11.99 -5.72
CA TYR A 392 7.65 12.00 -7.05
C TYR A 392 8.86 12.96 -7.14
N GLU A 393 8.75 14.13 -6.53
CA GLU A 393 9.86 15.07 -6.34
C GLU A 393 10.99 14.41 -5.52
N PHE A 394 10.65 13.71 -4.45
CA PHE A 394 11.64 13.02 -3.62
C PHE A 394 12.37 11.89 -4.37
N VAL A 395 11.69 11.17 -5.27
CA VAL A 395 12.37 10.20 -6.17
C VAL A 395 13.43 10.91 -7.00
N HIS A 396 13.11 12.07 -7.58
CA HIS A 396 14.10 12.85 -8.34
C HIS A 396 15.24 13.37 -7.46
N HIS A 397 14.96 13.83 -6.24
CA HIS A 397 15.99 14.21 -5.27
C HIS A 397 16.93 13.04 -4.94
N ALA A 398 16.40 11.84 -4.74
CA ALA A 398 17.19 10.65 -4.50
C ALA A 398 18.07 10.28 -5.70
N LEU A 399 17.51 10.33 -6.91
CA LEU A 399 18.26 10.07 -8.15
C LEU A 399 19.36 11.11 -8.38
N SER A 400 19.08 12.39 -8.13
CA SER A 400 20.07 13.48 -8.23
C SER A 400 21.21 13.30 -7.21
N LEU A 401 20.88 12.91 -5.98
CA LEU A 401 21.88 12.58 -4.97
C LEU A 401 22.73 11.37 -5.37
N TYR A 402 22.13 10.33 -5.97
CA TYR A 402 22.87 9.18 -6.47
C TYR A 402 23.81 9.56 -7.63
N GLU A 403 23.34 10.35 -8.59
CA GLU A 403 24.13 10.87 -9.70
C GLU A 403 25.38 11.62 -9.22
N SER A 404 25.24 12.43 -8.17
CA SER A 404 26.36 13.19 -7.61
C SER A 404 27.49 12.28 -7.07
N ARG A 405 27.16 11.09 -6.57
CA ARG A 405 28.12 10.09 -6.09
C ARG A 405 28.85 9.40 -7.23
N LEU A 406 28.13 9.02 -8.28
CA LEU A 406 28.73 8.46 -9.50
C LEU A 406 29.71 9.44 -10.16
N SER A 407 29.39 10.74 -10.14
CA SER A 407 30.28 11.79 -10.66
C SER A 407 31.57 11.89 -9.85
N ALA A 408 31.50 11.78 -8.52
CA ALA A 408 32.67 11.83 -7.65
C ALA A 408 33.59 10.61 -7.84
N GLU A 409 33.03 9.42 -8.02
CA GLU A 409 33.77 8.18 -8.27
C GLU A 409 34.47 8.16 -9.63
N ALA A 410 33.92 8.84 -10.65
CA ALA A 410 34.52 8.90 -11.99
C ALA A 410 35.68 9.90 -12.13
N VAL A 411 35.84 10.80 -11.14
CA VAL A 411 36.90 11.82 -11.11
C VAL A 411 38.11 11.38 -10.26
N GLN A 412 37.95 10.30 -9.47
CA GLN A 412 39.03 9.62 -8.74
C GLN A 412 39.60 8.48 -9.57
#